data_AF-A0A2S3ITS3-F1
#
_entry.id   AF-A0A2S3ITS3-F1
#
_cell.length_a   1.000
_cell.length_b   1.000
_cell.length_c   1.000
_cell.angle_alpha   90.00
_cell.angle_beta   90.00
_cell.angle_gamma   90.00
#
_symmetry.space_group_name_H-M   'P 1'
#
loop_
_entity.id
_entity.type
_entity.pdbx_description
1 polymer ?
#
loop_
_entity_poly.entity_id
_entity_poly.type
_entity_poly.pdbx_seq_one_letter_code
_entity_poly.pdbx_strand_id
1 'polypeptide(L)'
;MASATGSSSLRSSCSLPNLLVWLLNLSLLALATAAVGPVFLLRPRPTPFGWALVSVHAATLLSALAALCAQLTHLCLAGHAALALAAMSGHALASAAFFLRRDRSLALLGSARDRREQLVLAFLEEVLLLGMFLAQAVALAAACVVRRRWAREYQAAETEKAAVARKRGRKMARVQAESAAAAEAGVKAVDEKVMRSSSGKKVHWANNDGFEEC
;
A
#
# COMPACT_ATOMS: atom_id res chain seq x y z
N MET A 1 -26.69 -4.71 29.78
CA MET A 1 -26.29 -4.09 28.50
C MET A 1 -24.82 -4.41 28.28
N ALA A 2 -24.52 -5.06 27.16
CA ALA A 2 -23.27 -5.78 26.92
C ALA A 2 -22.03 -4.88 26.80
N SER A 3 -20.92 -5.37 27.36
CA SER A 3 -19.59 -4.79 27.40
C SER A 3 -18.93 -4.73 26.02
N ALA A 4 -18.48 -3.54 25.63
CA ALA A 4 -17.57 -3.33 24.52
C ALA A 4 -16.12 -3.59 24.99
N THR A 5 -15.71 -4.85 25.02
CA THR A 5 -14.31 -5.25 25.27
C THR A 5 -13.86 -6.17 24.15
N GLY A 6 -13.17 -5.61 23.15
CA GLY A 6 -12.70 -6.41 22.01
C GLY A 6 -11.84 -5.66 20.98
N SER A 7 -11.07 -4.64 21.36
CA SER A 7 -10.27 -3.84 20.38
C SER A 7 -8.76 -3.84 20.61
N SER A 8 -8.23 -4.47 21.66
CA SER A 8 -6.78 -4.44 21.95
C SER A 8 -5.97 -5.52 21.21
N SER A 9 -6.55 -6.71 20.97
CA SER A 9 -5.83 -7.83 20.31
C SER A 9 -5.62 -7.64 18.79
N LEU A 10 -6.50 -6.88 18.13
CA LEU A 10 -6.43 -6.66 16.68
C LEU A 10 -5.30 -5.70 16.28
N ARG A 11 -4.97 -4.69 17.12
CA ARG A 11 -3.87 -3.76 16.83
C ARG A 11 -2.48 -4.39 16.94
N SER A 12 -2.32 -5.40 17.80
CA SER A 12 -1.08 -6.16 17.95
C SER A 12 -0.82 -7.10 16.75
N SER A 13 -1.87 -7.56 16.08
CA SER A 13 -1.77 -8.51 14.95
C SER A 13 -1.41 -7.85 13.61
N CYS A 14 -1.60 -6.54 13.46
CA CYS A 14 -1.30 -5.82 12.21
C CYS A 14 0.17 -5.41 12.08
N SER A 15 0.93 -5.33 13.18
CA SER A 15 2.36 -5.00 13.13
C SER A 15 3.25 -6.19 12.79
N LEU A 16 2.87 -7.41 13.22
CA LEU A 16 3.66 -8.62 13.03
C LEU A 16 3.97 -8.95 11.56
N PRO A 17 2.99 -8.97 10.62
CA PRO A 17 3.30 -9.30 9.22
C PRO A 17 4.10 -8.19 8.52
N ASN A 18 3.92 -6.92 8.93
CA ASN A 18 4.76 -5.82 8.45
C ASN A 18 6.20 -5.94 8.97
N LEU A 19 6.38 -6.28 10.25
CA LEU A 19 7.67 -6.53 10.86
C LEU A 19 8.37 -7.71 10.21
N LEU A 20 7.65 -8.79 9.92
CA LEU A 20 8.18 -9.96 9.21
C LEU A 20 8.70 -9.57 7.82
N VAL A 21 7.91 -8.82 7.03
CA VAL A 21 8.34 -8.32 5.73
C VAL A 21 9.58 -7.43 5.87
N TRP A 22 9.62 -6.57 6.89
CA TRP A 22 10.76 -5.70 7.13
C TRP A 22 12.03 -6.50 7.48
N LEU A 23 11.95 -7.45 8.40
CA LEU A 23 13.06 -8.32 8.80
C LEU A 23 13.56 -9.19 7.64
N LEU A 24 12.65 -9.75 6.83
CA LEU A 24 13.02 -10.52 5.64
C LEU A 24 13.81 -9.66 4.65
N ASN A 25 13.35 -8.45 4.34
CA ASN A 25 14.07 -7.56 3.44
C ASN A 25 15.41 -7.08 4.02
N LEU A 26 15.49 -6.85 5.32
CA LEU A 26 16.76 -6.53 6.00
C LEU A 26 17.74 -7.71 5.91
N SER A 27 17.27 -8.94 6.10
CA SER A 27 18.09 -10.15 5.97
C SER A 27 18.58 -10.35 4.53
N LEU A 28 17.73 -10.09 3.53
CA LEU A 28 18.11 -10.12 2.12
C LEU A 28 19.18 -9.07 1.80
N LEU A 29 19.08 -7.87 2.37
CA LEU A 29 20.08 -6.81 2.23
C LEU A 29 21.44 -7.26 2.79
N ALA A 30 21.45 -7.85 3.99
CA ALA A 30 22.66 -8.34 4.64
C ALA A 30 23.28 -9.54 3.88
N LEU A 31 22.45 -10.48 3.41
CA LEU A 31 22.91 -11.63 2.63
C LEU A 31 23.47 -11.21 1.28
N ALA A 32 22.79 -10.30 0.57
CA ALA A 32 23.24 -9.82 -0.73
C ALA A 32 24.57 -9.07 -0.64
N THR A 33 24.76 -8.24 0.41
CA THR A 33 26.05 -7.57 0.64
C THR A 33 27.15 -8.55 1.00
N ALA A 34 26.86 -9.55 1.84
CA ALA A 34 27.82 -10.60 2.19
C ALA A 34 28.22 -11.47 0.97
N ALA A 35 27.27 -11.77 0.07
CA ALA A 35 27.49 -12.61 -1.11
C ALA A 35 28.40 -11.96 -2.18
N VAL A 36 28.64 -10.66 -2.10
CA VAL A 36 29.65 -9.99 -2.94
C VAL A 36 31.06 -10.48 -2.59
N GLY A 37 31.34 -10.75 -1.31
CA GLY A 37 32.65 -11.16 -0.81
C GLY A 37 33.22 -12.40 -1.51
N PRO A 38 32.51 -13.55 -1.51
CA PRO A 38 32.95 -14.78 -2.18
C PRO A 38 33.35 -14.57 -3.65
N VAL A 39 32.60 -13.77 -4.41
CA VAL A 39 32.87 -13.50 -5.83
C VAL A 39 34.21 -12.78 -6.03
N PHE A 40 34.49 -11.76 -5.23
CA PHE A 40 35.75 -11.01 -5.30
C PHE A 40 36.94 -11.74 -4.65
N LEU A 41 36.68 -12.58 -3.63
CA LEU A 41 37.68 -13.43 -3.01
C LEU A 41 38.16 -14.54 -3.95
N LEU A 42 37.29 -15.05 -4.83
CA LEU A 42 37.67 -16.03 -5.86
C LEU A 42 38.59 -15.42 -6.90
N ARG A 43 38.38 -14.16 -7.30
CA ARG A 43 39.28 -13.40 -8.17
C ARG A 43 39.01 -11.89 -8.06
N PRO A 44 40.02 -11.04 -7.83
CA PRO A 44 39.82 -9.58 -7.68
C PRO A 44 39.37 -8.89 -8.97
N ARG A 45 39.62 -9.50 -10.14
CA ARG A 45 38.98 -9.13 -11.41
C ARG A 45 37.97 -10.22 -11.78
N PRO A 46 36.66 -9.97 -11.61
CA PRO A 46 35.64 -10.96 -11.93
C PRO A 46 35.66 -11.28 -13.42
N THR A 47 35.47 -12.56 -13.75
CA THR A 47 35.16 -13.00 -15.12
C THR A 47 33.75 -12.53 -15.49
N PRO A 48 33.33 -12.54 -16.78
CA PRO A 48 31.94 -12.21 -17.14
C PRO A 48 30.90 -13.01 -16.36
N PHE A 49 31.20 -14.28 -16.04
CA PHE A 49 30.37 -15.10 -15.16
C PHE A 49 30.33 -14.56 -13.72
N GLY A 50 31.47 -14.15 -13.16
CA GLY A 50 31.52 -13.47 -11.87
C GLY A 50 30.72 -12.16 -11.84
N TRP A 51 30.81 -11.34 -12.90
CA TRP A 51 30.00 -10.13 -13.04
C TRP A 51 28.50 -10.43 -13.12
N ALA A 52 28.10 -11.55 -13.74
CA ALA A 52 26.71 -12.00 -13.74
C ALA A 52 26.22 -12.36 -12.33
N LEU A 53 27.05 -12.98 -11.49
CA LEU A 53 26.69 -13.22 -10.08
C LEU A 53 26.55 -11.91 -9.30
N VAL A 54 27.50 -10.98 -9.48
CA VAL A 54 27.43 -9.65 -8.85
C VAL A 54 26.15 -8.90 -9.25
N SER A 55 25.72 -8.99 -10.51
CA SER A 55 24.49 -8.32 -10.96
C SER A 55 23.23 -8.94 -10.36
N VAL A 56 23.20 -10.25 -10.14
CA VAL A 56 22.10 -10.93 -9.41
C VAL A 56 22.04 -10.46 -7.95
N HIS A 57 23.19 -10.37 -7.27
CA HIS A 57 23.27 -9.84 -5.90
C HIS A 57 22.87 -8.36 -5.84
N ALA A 58 23.28 -7.55 -6.82
CA ALA A 58 22.89 -6.14 -6.93
C ALA A 58 21.39 -5.97 -7.18
N ALA A 59 20.78 -6.79 -8.04
CA ALA A 59 19.33 -6.80 -8.26
C ALA A 59 18.58 -7.16 -6.97
N THR A 60 19.12 -8.09 -6.18
CA THR A 60 18.58 -8.47 -4.86
C THR A 60 18.64 -7.30 -3.88
N LEU A 61 19.78 -6.59 -3.83
CA LEU A 61 19.96 -5.39 -3.03
C LEU A 61 18.95 -4.30 -3.40
N LEU A 62 18.80 -4.01 -4.68
CA LEU A 62 17.84 -3.03 -5.20
C LEU A 62 16.40 -3.44 -4.88
N SER A 63 16.08 -4.73 -5.01
CA SER A 63 14.76 -5.27 -4.66
C SER A 63 14.46 -5.08 -3.18
N ALA A 64 15.40 -5.41 -2.29
CA ALA A 64 15.26 -5.26 -0.84
C ALA A 64 15.13 -3.77 -0.43
N LEU A 65 15.95 -2.88 -1.00
CA LEU A 65 15.86 -1.44 -0.78
C LEU A 65 14.52 -0.89 -1.25
N ALA A 66 14.06 -1.27 -2.45
CA ALA A 66 12.76 -0.88 -2.96
C ALA A 66 11.61 -1.35 -2.04
N ALA A 67 11.73 -2.54 -1.44
CA ALA A 67 10.74 -3.07 -0.50
C ALA A 67 10.65 -2.22 0.78
N LEU A 68 11.81 -1.87 1.35
CA LEU A 68 11.92 -1.05 2.55
C LEU A 68 11.40 0.37 2.28
N CYS A 69 11.75 0.95 1.12
CA CYS A 69 11.24 2.23 0.68
C CYS A 69 9.72 2.19 0.45
N ALA A 70 9.18 1.11 -0.14
CA ALA A 70 7.74 0.97 -0.36
C ALA A 70 6.94 0.92 0.95
N GLN A 71 7.52 0.36 2.02
CA GLN A 71 6.91 0.42 3.36
C GLN A 71 6.87 1.85 3.93
N LEU A 72 7.85 2.69 3.58
CA LEU A 72 7.96 4.08 4.07
C LEU A 72 7.18 5.10 3.23
N THR A 73 7.10 4.89 1.92
CA THR A 73 6.70 5.93 0.94
C THR A 73 5.57 5.53 0.01
N HIS A 74 4.93 4.37 0.22
CA HIS A 74 3.91 3.81 -0.69
C HIS A 74 4.37 3.68 -2.15
N LEU A 75 5.67 3.50 -2.40
CA LEU A 75 6.26 3.38 -3.73
C LEU A 75 5.65 2.21 -4.55
N CYS A 76 5.69 2.32 -5.89
CA CYS A 76 5.01 1.43 -6.83
C CYS A 76 5.41 -0.05 -6.68
N LEU A 77 4.48 -0.84 -6.15
CA LEU A 77 4.62 -2.28 -5.93
C LEU A 77 4.99 -3.07 -7.19
N ALA A 78 4.53 -2.64 -8.37
CA ALA A 78 4.85 -3.32 -9.62
C ALA A 78 6.37 -3.32 -9.88
N GLY A 79 7.05 -2.22 -9.55
CA GLY A 79 8.51 -2.12 -9.67
C GLY A 79 9.23 -3.05 -8.69
N HIS A 80 8.81 -3.07 -7.42
CA HIS A 80 9.38 -3.98 -6.42
C HIS A 80 9.17 -5.46 -6.79
N ALA A 81 7.96 -5.83 -7.24
CA ALA A 81 7.65 -7.19 -7.66
C ALA A 81 8.45 -7.61 -8.90
N ALA A 82 8.60 -6.73 -9.89
CA ALA A 82 9.42 -6.99 -11.07
C ALA A 82 10.90 -7.21 -10.70
N LEU A 83 11.45 -6.35 -9.83
CA LEU A 83 12.81 -6.50 -9.31
C LEU A 83 12.99 -7.81 -8.53
N ALA A 84 12.02 -8.16 -7.68
CA ALA A 84 12.06 -9.40 -6.92
C ALA A 84 12.02 -10.64 -7.82
N LEU A 85 11.17 -10.63 -8.87
CA LEU A 85 11.10 -11.72 -9.84
C LEU A 85 12.37 -11.84 -10.68
N ALA A 86 12.97 -10.72 -11.08
CA ALA A 86 14.25 -10.71 -11.78
C ALA A 86 15.40 -11.25 -10.90
N ALA A 87 15.44 -10.88 -9.62
CA ALA A 87 16.39 -11.43 -8.67
C ALA A 87 16.18 -12.94 -8.46
N MET A 88 14.92 -13.38 -8.28
CA MET A 88 14.58 -14.80 -8.13
C MET A 88 14.98 -15.64 -9.35
N SER A 89 14.73 -15.16 -10.57
CA SER A 89 15.14 -15.87 -11.78
C SER A 89 16.66 -15.92 -11.91
N GLY A 90 17.36 -14.84 -11.54
CA GLY A 90 18.81 -14.80 -11.43
C GLY A 90 19.36 -15.84 -10.46
N HIS A 91 18.83 -15.91 -9.23
CA HIS A 91 19.24 -16.90 -8.23
C HIS A 91 18.95 -18.33 -8.67
N ALA A 92 17.79 -18.57 -9.30
CA ALA A 92 17.43 -19.90 -9.81
C ALA A 92 18.38 -20.36 -10.92
N LEU A 93 18.70 -19.49 -11.88
CA LEU A 93 19.63 -19.78 -12.96
C LEU A 93 21.06 -19.98 -12.44
N ALA A 94 21.51 -19.13 -11.52
CA ALA A 94 22.84 -19.24 -10.91
C ALA A 94 22.96 -20.54 -10.09
N SER A 95 21.95 -20.86 -9.28
CA SER A 95 21.89 -22.12 -8.53
C SER A 95 21.94 -23.30 -9.48
N ALA A 96 21.11 -23.32 -10.54
CA ALA A 96 21.11 -24.38 -11.53
C ALA A 96 22.49 -24.54 -12.22
N ALA A 97 23.20 -23.43 -12.49
CA ALA A 97 24.55 -23.48 -13.05
C ALA A 97 25.57 -24.10 -12.08
N PHE A 98 25.49 -23.83 -10.78
CA PHE A 98 26.35 -24.43 -9.77
C PHE A 98 26.02 -25.91 -9.50
N PHE A 99 24.74 -26.27 -9.41
CA PHE A 99 24.29 -27.65 -9.20
C PHE A 99 24.58 -28.56 -10.40
N LEU A 100 24.22 -28.12 -11.62
CA LEU A 100 24.29 -28.98 -12.81
C LEU A 100 25.68 -28.98 -13.46
N ARG A 101 26.49 -27.94 -13.23
CA ARG A 101 27.75 -27.72 -13.95
C ARG A 101 28.87 -27.22 -13.03
N ARG A 102 28.94 -27.73 -11.80
CA ARG A 102 29.88 -27.29 -10.75
C ARG A 102 31.32 -27.07 -11.23
N ASP A 103 31.94 -28.07 -11.87
CA ASP A 103 33.33 -27.97 -12.34
C ASP A 103 33.51 -26.92 -13.45
N ARG A 104 32.53 -26.79 -14.36
CA ARG A 104 32.57 -25.77 -15.42
C ARG A 104 32.35 -24.36 -14.84
N SER A 105 31.44 -24.20 -13.90
CA SER A 105 31.18 -22.93 -13.22
C SER A 105 32.42 -22.46 -12.45
N LEU A 106 33.11 -23.37 -11.76
CA LEU A 106 34.41 -23.11 -11.13
C LEU A 106 35.50 -22.73 -12.15
N ALA A 107 35.58 -23.43 -13.28
CA ALA A 107 36.52 -23.09 -14.34
C ALA A 107 36.24 -21.69 -14.93
N LEU A 108 34.97 -21.31 -15.10
CA LEU A 108 34.55 -19.99 -15.58
C LEU A 108 34.85 -18.86 -14.59
N LEU A 109 34.92 -19.13 -13.28
CA LEU A 109 35.39 -18.17 -12.28
C LEU A 109 36.91 -17.94 -12.38
N GLY A 110 37.65 -18.92 -12.89
CA GLY A 110 39.08 -18.80 -13.21
C GLY A 110 39.94 -18.45 -12.00
N SER A 111 39.67 -19.04 -10.84
CA SER A 111 40.41 -18.76 -9.60
C SER A 111 41.79 -19.41 -9.60
N ALA A 112 42.79 -18.72 -9.03
CA ALA A 112 44.14 -19.24 -8.81
C ALA A 112 44.30 -19.92 -7.43
N ARG A 113 43.23 -19.95 -6.61
CA ARG A 113 43.24 -20.55 -5.27
C ARG A 113 43.30 -22.07 -5.31
N ASP A 114 43.69 -22.66 -4.18
CA ASP A 114 43.67 -24.10 -3.98
C ASP A 114 42.28 -24.69 -4.21
N ARG A 115 42.23 -25.91 -4.75
CA ARG A 115 40.96 -26.57 -5.11
C ARG A 115 40.02 -26.75 -3.92
N ARG A 116 40.57 -26.92 -2.70
CA ARG A 116 39.76 -27.00 -1.47
C ARG A 116 39.07 -25.67 -1.17
N GLU A 117 39.79 -24.55 -1.25
CA GLU A 117 39.22 -23.22 -1.02
C GLU A 117 38.15 -22.88 -2.06
N GLN A 118 38.40 -23.22 -3.33
CA GLN A 118 37.43 -23.03 -4.41
C GLN A 118 36.13 -23.79 -4.16
N LEU A 119 36.21 -25.04 -3.69
CA LEU A 119 35.04 -25.86 -3.38
C LEU A 119 34.24 -25.29 -2.20
N VAL A 120 34.92 -24.79 -1.15
CA VAL A 120 34.26 -24.17 0.01
C VAL A 120 33.56 -22.87 -0.40
N LEU A 121 34.22 -22.02 -1.18
CA LEU A 121 33.64 -20.76 -1.66
C LEU A 121 32.46 -20.99 -2.60
N ALA A 122 32.56 -21.98 -3.50
CA ALA A 122 31.44 -22.33 -4.38
C ALA A 122 30.26 -22.93 -3.61
N PHE A 123 30.52 -23.76 -2.59
CA PHE A 123 29.46 -24.27 -1.72
C PHE A 123 28.79 -23.14 -0.93
N LEU A 124 29.58 -22.20 -0.40
CA LEU A 124 29.05 -21.04 0.30
C LEU A 124 28.18 -20.18 -0.62
N GLU A 125 28.66 -19.89 -1.85
CA GLU A 125 27.91 -19.15 -2.86
C GLU A 125 26.61 -19.86 -3.24
N GLU A 126 26.64 -21.17 -3.44
CA GLU A 126 25.47 -22.00 -3.73
C GLU A 126 24.42 -21.96 -2.61
N VAL A 127 24.86 -22.07 -1.35
CA VAL A 127 23.97 -21.95 -0.18
C VAL A 127 23.40 -20.54 -0.07
N LEU A 128 24.20 -19.51 -0.33
CA LEU A 128 23.75 -18.11 -0.34
C LEU A 128 22.69 -17.88 -1.43
N LEU A 129 22.92 -18.33 -2.66
CA LEU A 129 21.98 -18.21 -3.78
C LEU A 129 20.64 -18.87 -3.47
N LEU A 130 20.67 -20.11 -2.94
CA LEU A 130 19.44 -20.82 -2.57
C LEU A 130 18.73 -20.15 -1.38
N GLY A 131 19.49 -19.72 -0.37
CA GLY A 131 18.96 -19.00 0.78
C GLY A 131 18.28 -17.69 0.38
N MET A 132 18.92 -16.89 -0.47
CA MET A 132 18.35 -15.65 -0.99
C MET A 132 17.13 -15.92 -1.87
N PHE A 133 17.14 -16.94 -2.73
CA PHE A 133 15.97 -17.34 -3.51
C PHE A 133 14.74 -17.62 -2.62
N LEU A 134 14.92 -18.46 -1.60
CA LEU A 134 13.85 -18.80 -0.65
C LEU A 134 13.38 -17.58 0.14
N ALA A 135 14.31 -16.81 0.70
CA ALA A 135 13.99 -15.61 1.47
C ALA A 135 13.22 -14.58 0.62
N GLN A 136 13.59 -14.43 -0.65
CA GLN A 136 12.94 -13.49 -1.56
C GLN A 136 11.55 -13.96 -2.00
N ALA A 137 11.36 -15.26 -2.21
CA ALA A 137 10.04 -15.84 -2.44
C ALA A 137 9.10 -15.64 -1.24
N VAL A 138 9.60 -15.89 -0.03
CA VAL A 138 8.84 -15.67 1.22
C VAL A 138 8.53 -14.19 1.43
N ALA A 139 9.51 -13.30 1.21
CA ALA A 139 9.32 -11.85 1.31
C ALA A 139 8.24 -11.35 0.34
N LEU A 140 8.28 -11.80 -0.92
CA LEU A 140 7.29 -11.43 -1.93
C LEU A 140 5.89 -11.94 -1.58
N ALA A 141 5.79 -13.19 -1.11
CA ALA A 141 4.52 -13.77 -0.66
C ALA A 141 3.95 -13.00 0.55
N ALA A 142 4.78 -12.72 1.55
CA ALA A 142 4.39 -11.96 2.73
C ALA A 142 3.95 -10.53 2.36
N ALA A 143 4.67 -9.84 1.49
CA ALA A 143 4.29 -8.52 0.98
C ALA A 143 2.94 -8.56 0.23
N CYS A 144 2.68 -9.62 -0.55
CA CYS A 144 1.39 -9.81 -1.20
C CYS A 144 0.25 -10.02 -0.19
N VAL A 145 0.46 -10.82 0.85
CA VAL A 145 -0.52 -11.06 1.92
C VAL A 145 -0.82 -9.76 2.67
N VAL A 146 0.22 -9.06 3.12
CA VAL A 146 0.12 -7.75 3.78
C VAL A 146 -0.70 -6.81 2.94
N ARG A 147 -0.35 -6.64 1.65
CA ARG A 147 -1.08 -5.74 0.76
C ARG A 147 -2.54 -6.14 0.58
N ARG A 148 -2.85 -7.43 0.42
CA ARG A 148 -4.24 -7.89 0.31
C ARG A 148 -5.04 -7.58 1.58
N ARG A 149 -4.41 -7.65 2.76
CA ARG A 149 -5.04 -7.23 4.02
C ARG A 149 -5.31 -5.72 4.03
N TRP A 150 -4.31 -4.90 3.72
CA TRP A 150 -4.49 -3.45 3.61
C TRP A 150 -5.58 -3.05 2.61
N ALA A 151 -5.64 -3.71 1.44
CA ALA A 151 -6.67 -3.44 0.45
C ALA A 151 -8.09 -3.75 0.97
N ARG A 152 -8.24 -4.85 1.74
CA ARG A 152 -9.52 -5.20 2.37
C ARG A 152 -9.90 -4.21 3.47
N GLU A 153 -8.95 -3.80 4.31
CA GLU A 153 -9.19 -2.82 5.37
C GLU A 153 -9.56 -1.46 4.79
N TYR A 154 -8.88 -1.02 3.72
CA TYR A 154 -9.21 0.21 3.03
C TYR A 154 -10.62 0.17 2.41
N GLN A 155 -10.98 -0.94 1.77
CA GLN A 155 -12.32 -1.12 1.20
C GLN A 155 -13.40 -1.12 2.31
N ALA A 156 -13.15 -1.78 3.44
CA ALA A 156 -14.05 -1.75 4.59
C ALA A 156 -14.22 -0.32 5.14
N ALA A 157 -13.11 0.43 5.29
CA ALA A 157 -13.16 1.81 5.73
C ALA A 157 -13.93 2.73 4.75
N GLU A 158 -13.73 2.56 3.44
CA GLU A 158 -14.47 3.33 2.43
C GLU A 158 -15.97 3.01 2.42
N THR A 159 -16.34 1.73 2.59
CA THR A 159 -17.75 1.35 2.71
C THR A 159 -18.41 1.92 3.97
N GLU A 160 -17.70 1.95 5.11
CA GLU A 160 -18.17 2.60 6.33
C GLU A 160 -18.36 4.11 6.13
N LYS A 161 -17.37 4.81 5.56
CA LYS A 161 -17.47 6.24 5.23
C LYS A 161 -18.66 6.53 4.32
N ALA A 162 -18.87 5.71 3.29
CA ALA A 162 -20.01 5.85 2.38
C ALA A 162 -21.36 5.63 3.10
N ALA A 163 -21.45 4.66 4.02
CA ALA A 163 -22.65 4.42 4.81
C ALA A 163 -22.95 5.59 5.76
N VAL A 164 -21.92 6.13 6.43
CA VAL A 164 -22.04 7.31 7.31
C VAL A 164 -22.47 8.54 6.50
N ALA A 165 -21.87 8.77 5.33
CA ALA A 165 -22.23 9.87 4.44
C ALA A 165 -23.69 9.78 3.97
N ARG A 166 -24.16 8.58 3.58
CA ARG A 166 -25.58 8.35 3.23
C ARG A 166 -26.52 8.60 4.39
N LYS A 167 -26.17 8.14 5.60
CA LYS A 167 -26.97 8.38 6.81
C LYS A 167 -27.04 9.87 7.14
N ARG A 168 -25.94 10.60 7.00
CA ARG A 168 -25.89 12.06 7.16
C ARG A 168 -26.75 12.78 6.11
N GLY A 169 -26.67 12.36 4.84
CA GLY A 169 -27.48 12.92 3.76
C GLY A 169 -28.99 12.76 3.99
N ARG A 170 -29.44 11.57 4.42
CA ARG A 170 -30.85 11.34 4.77
C ARG A 170 -31.33 12.23 5.91
N LYS A 171 -30.50 12.42 6.93
CA LYS A 171 -30.82 13.34 8.05
C LYS A 171 -30.94 14.78 7.58
N MET A 172 -30.01 15.25 6.73
CA MET A 172 -30.06 16.60 6.17
C MET A 172 -31.29 16.82 5.28
N ALA A 173 -31.63 15.84 4.43
CA ALA A 173 -32.84 15.91 3.60
C ALA A 173 -34.11 15.97 4.46
N ARG A 174 -34.17 15.19 5.55
CA ARG A 174 -35.30 15.22 6.49
C ARG A 174 -35.42 16.58 7.18
N VAL A 175 -34.31 17.14 7.68
CA VAL A 175 -34.29 18.47 8.30
C VAL A 175 -34.70 19.55 7.30
N GLN A 176 -34.24 19.47 6.04
CA GLN A 176 -34.66 20.40 4.99
C GLN A 176 -36.17 20.31 4.71
N ALA A 177 -36.72 19.10 4.59
CA ALA A 177 -38.15 18.90 4.38
C ALA A 177 -38.99 19.42 5.56
N GLU A 178 -38.56 19.17 6.80
CA GLU A 178 -39.22 19.69 8.01
C GLU A 178 -39.15 21.23 8.08
N SER A 179 -38.01 21.83 7.71
CA SER A 179 -37.85 23.29 7.67
C SER A 179 -38.69 23.96 6.57
N ALA A 180 -38.81 23.33 5.39
CA ALA A 180 -39.66 23.82 4.31
C ALA A 180 -41.14 23.76 4.69
N ALA A 181 -41.58 22.64 5.28
CA ALA A 181 -42.96 22.50 5.78
C ALA A 181 -43.29 23.53 6.89
N ALA A 182 -42.34 23.80 7.80
CA ALA A 182 -42.52 24.84 8.82
C ALA A 182 -42.58 26.25 8.22
N ALA A 183 -41.78 26.54 7.20
CA ALA A 183 -41.84 27.82 6.48
C ALA A 183 -43.18 28.00 5.75
N GLU A 184 -43.68 26.96 5.07
CA GLU A 184 -45.00 27.00 4.41
C GLU A 184 -46.14 27.19 5.41
N ALA A 185 -46.08 26.52 6.57
CA ALA A 185 -47.08 26.70 7.63
C ALA A 185 -47.03 28.12 8.24
N GLY A 186 -45.83 28.69 8.40
CA GLY A 186 -45.64 30.07 8.84
C GLY A 186 -46.22 31.09 7.86
N VAL A 187 -46.02 30.89 6.54
CA VAL A 187 -46.61 31.73 5.50
C VAL A 187 -48.13 31.66 5.53
N LYS A 188 -48.72 30.45 5.62
CA LYS A 188 -50.17 30.27 5.72
C LYS A 188 -50.76 30.91 6.97
N ALA A 189 -50.08 30.83 8.11
CA ALA A 189 -50.53 31.47 9.36
C ALA A 189 -50.47 33.00 9.29
N VAL A 190 -49.46 33.57 8.64
CA VAL A 190 -49.37 35.02 8.40
C VAL A 190 -50.48 35.47 7.44
N ASP A 191 -50.70 34.74 6.35
CA ASP A 191 -51.74 35.04 5.36
C ASP A 191 -53.15 34.98 5.98
N GLU A 192 -53.45 33.96 6.79
CA GLU A 192 -54.72 33.86 7.52
C GLU A 192 -54.90 35.02 8.52
N LYS A 193 -53.82 35.42 9.22
CA LYS A 193 -53.86 36.56 10.15
C LYS A 193 -54.08 37.89 9.41
N VAL A 194 -53.47 38.06 8.23
CA VAL A 194 -53.68 39.22 7.35
C VAL A 194 -55.13 39.26 6.86
N MET A 195 -55.69 38.14 6.38
CA MET A 195 -57.10 38.05 5.97
C MET A 195 -58.08 38.34 7.11
N ARG A 196 -57.81 37.86 8.33
CA ARG A 196 -58.63 38.20 9.51
C ARG A 196 -58.55 39.69 9.88
N SER A 197 -57.38 40.31 9.70
CA SER A 197 -57.19 41.73 9.98
C SER A 197 -57.79 42.67 8.92
N SER A 198 -57.89 42.22 7.66
CA SER A 198 -58.47 42.99 6.56
C SER A 198 -60.01 42.88 6.49
N SER A 199 -60.58 41.74 6.92
CA SER A 199 -62.04 41.53 6.97
C SER A 199 -62.76 42.34 8.07
N GLY A 200 -62.03 42.98 8.98
CA GLY A 200 -62.59 43.91 9.99
C GLY A 200 -62.57 45.39 9.59
N LYS A 201 -61.93 45.77 8.48
CA LYS A 201 -61.84 47.18 8.03
C LYS A 201 -62.61 47.37 6.73
N LYS A 202 -63.84 47.87 6.82
CA LYS A 202 -64.52 48.50 5.67
C LYS A 202 -63.70 49.74 5.29
N VAL A 203 -62.95 49.65 4.21
CA VAL A 203 -62.27 50.78 3.60
C VAL A 203 -63.34 51.65 2.94
N HIS A 204 -63.57 52.84 3.50
CA HIS A 204 -64.30 53.90 2.83
C HIS A 204 -63.38 54.44 1.73
N TRP A 205 -63.72 54.19 0.47
CA TRP A 205 -63.10 54.89 -0.65
C TRP A 205 -63.64 56.33 -0.63
N ALA A 206 -62.78 57.30 -0.36
CA ALA A 206 -63.06 58.70 -0.63
C ALA A 206 -62.69 58.94 -2.09
N ASN A 207 -63.71 59.17 -2.93
CA ASN A 207 -63.55 59.60 -4.30
C ASN A 207 -63.06 61.06 -4.26
N ASN A 208 -61.90 61.36 -4.85
CA ASN A 208 -61.39 62.72 -4.93
C ASN A 208 -61.20 63.08 -6.41
N ASP A 209 -62.33 63.37 -7.05
CA ASP A 209 -62.38 64.02 -8.36
C ASP A 209 -62.30 65.53 -8.10
N GLY A 210 -61.07 66.05 -8.06
CA GLY A 210 -60.78 67.47 -7.90
C GLY A 210 -60.00 67.99 -9.10
N PHE A 211 -60.74 68.39 -10.12
CA PHE A 211 -60.27 69.17 -11.27
C PHE A 211 -60.22 70.64 -10.82
N GLU A 212 -59.05 71.27 -10.83
CA GLU A 212 -58.95 72.74 -10.78
C GLU A 212 -57.78 73.23 -11.66
N GLU A 213 -58.15 74.10 -12.60
CA GLU A 213 -57.32 74.79 -13.57
C GLU A 213 -56.49 75.90 -12.91
N CYS A 214 -55.25 76.07 -13.39
CA CYS A 214 -54.55 77.35 -13.55
C CYS A 214 -53.50 77.18 -14.66
#